data_AF-A0A4S8L1C3-F1
#
_entry.id   AF-A0A4S8L1C3-F1
#
_cell.length_a   1.000
_cell.length_b   1.000
_cell.length_c   1.000
_cell.angle_alpha   90.00
_cell.angle_beta   90.00
_cell.angle_gamma   90.00
#
_symmetry.space_group_name_H-M   'P 1'
#
loop_
_entity.id
_entity.type
_entity.pdbx_description
1 polymer ?
#
loop_
_entity_poly.entity_id
_entity_poly.type
_entity_poly.pdbx_seq_one_letter_code
_entity_poly.pdbx_strand_id
1 'polypeptide(L)'
;MADASGSDVSNLIERTETYPYYMWYFTACFLGVVSLCNFSSLLFSKISRSSFAVSSTPHSDPEKNASNPNGAISFSRLPMAIVNTFRVLAYRTTINIGSSFSINLAEVVVSVVYIVALYTLAFINTTTSDGRSLSITFWSSRAGTLATSQLPLIVALGTKNNVISVLTGVGYEKLNFIHRMISRVVFILLWIHAGGMNADHFIIVGFMALLAFTLLIVISIRPVRGRAYEFFFYMHCALAIIFLGGGYYHANTEHYGAYIWPCFLIWGLDRFVRIIRLVTCNHSYFSPLSKSSEMEASTKLITSDLICLTIQRPPHFNWSPGQFAYLVAPGVSLLPFEGHPFTIELVFLINVRDGFTKRLHEVATKGETIKVLLDGPYGSRVDVDTFDNIVLVAGGSGVTYTLPILLDTIARVRSNKSKCERIVFIWSVRDAAHLRSISPTLISISNHIHPSLKIELRLFVTGSNDVDIDLSELSPSTLSSFVHLSISRGRPNLPAILEAEVEQARGRDMCVAVCGSQAIANTVRRTLGFHVTGLMTVMKSGANISLHVESFGYA
;
A
#
# COMPACT_ATOMS: atom_id res chain seq x y z
N MET A 1 17.27 8.61 44.33
CA MET A 1 16.16 9.46 44.83
C MET A 1 16.44 10.11 46.18
N ALA A 2 17.43 9.67 46.97
CA ALA A 2 17.63 10.13 48.36
C ALA A 2 18.04 11.62 48.53
N ASP A 3 18.30 12.34 47.44
CA ASP A 3 18.99 13.65 47.45
C ASP A 3 18.24 14.76 46.67
N ALA A 4 16.97 14.53 46.30
CA ALA A 4 16.14 15.50 45.58
C ALA A 4 15.07 16.09 46.51
N SER A 5 14.77 17.39 46.39
CA SER A 5 13.71 18.03 47.16
C SER A 5 12.34 17.38 46.89
N GLY A 6 11.40 17.42 47.84
CA GLY A 6 10.05 16.87 47.64
C GLY A 6 9.29 17.53 46.47
N SER A 7 9.59 18.80 46.19
CA SER A 7 9.10 19.52 45.00
C SER A 7 9.72 19.01 43.70
N ASP A 8 10.99 18.60 43.69
CA ASP A 8 11.59 17.99 42.50
C ASP A 8 10.97 16.63 42.22
N VAL A 9 10.78 15.80 43.24
CA VAL A 9 10.19 14.46 43.08
C VAL A 9 8.77 14.53 42.52
N SER A 10 7.94 15.43 43.05
CA SER A 10 6.57 15.63 42.54
C SER A 10 6.55 16.11 41.07
N ASN A 11 7.36 17.11 40.73
CA ASN A 11 7.50 17.57 39.34
C ASN A 11 7.98 16.45 38.39
N LEU A 12 8.81 15.53 38.86
CA LEU A 12 9.33 14.42 38.05
C LEU A 12 8.26 13.34 37.80
N ILE A 13 7.43 13.04 38.80
CA ILE A 13 6.29 12.11 38.66
C ILE A 13 5.26 12.70 37.69
N GLU A 14 4.88 13.97 37.89
CA GLU A 14 3.95 14.68 37.02
C GLU A 14 4.41 14.66 35.56
N ARG A 15 5.70 14.93 35.31
CA ARG A 15 6.27 14.86 33.94
C ARG A 15 6.20 13.46 33.33
N THR A 16 6.38 12.42 34.14
CA THR A 16 6.34 11.02 33.69
C THR A 16 4.92 10.62 33.28
N GLU A 17 3.91 11.13 33.97
CA GLU A 17 2.50 10.89 33.64
C GLU A 17 2.01 11.78 32.48
N THR A 18 2.48 13.04 32.39
CA THR A 18 2.00 14.03 31.41
C THR A 18 2.57 13.86 30.01
N TYR A 19 3.85 13.48 29.86
CA TYR A 19 4.52 13.40 28.56
C TYR A 19 3.88 12.40 27.57
N PRO A 20 3.38 11.22 27.98
CA PRO A 20 2.58 10.37 27.11
C PRO A 20 1.41 11.10 26.45
N TYR A 21 0.70 11.96 27.20
CA TYR A 21 -0.40 12.74 26.66
C TYR A 21 0.07 13.74 25.60
N TYR A 22 1.21 14.39 25.80
CA TYR A 22 1.79 15.27 24.78
C TYR A 22 2.09 14.54 23.48
N MET A 23 2.59 13.29 23.58
CA MET A 23 2.82 12.46 22.40
C MET A 23 1.52 12.09 21.69
N TRP A 24 0.46 11.80 22.44
CA TRP A 24 -0.86 11.54 21.89
C TRP A 24 -1.50 12.78 21.28
N TYR A 25 -1.38 13.96 21.89
CA TYR A 25 -1.84 15.22 21.31
C TYR A 25 -1.10 15.54 20.02
N PHE A 26 0.23 15.40 20.01
CA PHE A 26 1.04 15.56 18.80
C PHE A 26 0.55 14.64 17.68
N THR A 27 0.34 13.35 17.99
CA THR A 27 -0.14 12.36 17.02
C THR A 27 -1.56 12.68 16.53
N ALA A 28 -2.46 13.06 17.44
CA ALA A 28 -3.84 13.41 17.12
C ALA A 28 -3.93 14.67 16.25
N CYS A 29 -3.14 15.70 16.54
CA CYS A 29 -3.05 16.90 15.70
C CYS A 29 -2.54 16.57 14.30
N PHE A 30 -1.48 15.77 14.18
CA PHE A 30 -0.96 15.34 12.88
C PHE A 30 -2.03 14.57 12.08
N LEU A 31 -2.68 13.59 12.70
CA LEU A 31 -3.76 12.83 12.06
C LEU A 31 -4.95 13.74 11.70
N GLY A 32 -5.31 14.71 12.54
CA GLY A 32 -6.38 15.67 12.30
C GLY A 32 -6.12 16.51 11.05
N VAL A 33 -4.90 17.03 10.88
CA VAL A 33 -4.49 17.79 9.69
C VAL A 33 -4.57 16.93 8.43
N VAL A 34 -3.99 15.72 8.46
CA VAL A 34 -4.03 14.82 7.30
C VAL A 34 -5.47 14.43 6.95
N SER A 35 -6.31 14.19 7.96
CA SER A 35 -7.73 13.87 7.76
C SER A 35 -8.49 15.02 7.12
N LEU A 36 -8.26 16.25 7.58
CA LEU A 36 -8.88 17.44 7.00
C LEU A 36 -8.51 17.58 5.52
N CYS A 37 -7.24 17.37 5.17
CA CYS A 37 -6.79 17.38 3.77
C CYS A 37 -7.48 16.29 2.93
N ASN A 38 -7.55 15.07 3.45
CA ASN A 38 -8.20 13.93 2.77
C ASN A 38 -9.69 14.20 2.53
N PHE A 39 -10.45 14.56 3.57
CA PHE A 39 -11.88 14.84 3.44
C PHE A 39 -12.16 16.04 2.55
N SER A 40 -11.34 17.09 2.61
CA SER A 40 -11.44 18.23 1.69
C SER A 40 -11.24 17.77 0.24
N SER A 41 -10.21 16.97 -0.04
CA SER A 41 -9.95 16.43 -1.38
C SER A 41 -11.10 15.56 -1.90
N LEU A 42 -11.73 14.76 -1.04
CA LEU A 42 -12.90 13.95 -1.39
C LEU A 42 -14.12 14.82 -1.67
N LEU A 43 -14.31 15.91 -0.91
CA LEU A 43 -15.41 16.85 -1.13
C LEU A 43 -15.22 17.60 -2.47
N PHE A 44 -14.02 18.13 -2.72
CA PHE A 44 -13.70 18.82 -3.98
C PHE A 44 -13.87 17.91 -5.20
N SER A 45 -13.43 16.64 -5.13
CA SER A 45 -13.59 15.71 -6.25
C SER A 45 -15.06 15.37 -6.52
N LYS A 46 -15.89 15.22 -5.48
CA LYS A 46 -17.34 15.03 -5.65
C LYS A 46 -18.01 16.25 -6.30
N ILE A 47 -17.67 17.46 -5.86
CA ILE A 47 -18.23 18.70 -6.42
C ILE A 47 -17.82 18.85 -7.89
N SER A 48 -16.54 18.64 -8.21
CA SER A 48 -16.02 18.72 -9.58
C SER A 48 -16.71 17.72 -10.53
N ARG A 49 -16.96 16.49 -10.08
CA ARG A 49 -17.68 15.49 -10.87
C ARG A 49 -19.15 15.86 -11.11
N SER A 50 -19.82 16.48 -10.13
CA SER A 50 -21.20 16.97 -10.30
C SER A 50 -21.28 18.08 -11.34
N SER A 51 -20.27 18.96 -11.41
CA SER A 51 -20.21 20.02 -12.41
C SER A 51 -19.96 19.47 -13.83
N PHE A 52 -19.21 18.36 -13.95
CA PHE A 52 -18.96 17.70 -15.23
C PHE A 52 -20.22 17.08 -15.83
N ALA A 53 -21.10 16.49 -15.01
CA ALA A 53 -22.38 15.95 -15.48
C ALA A 53 -23.32 17.01 -16.10
N VAL A 54 -23.05 18.30 -15.87
CA VAL A 54 -23.85 19.43 -16.35
C VAL A 54 -23.21 20.12 -17.56
N SER A 55 -21.92 19.88 -17.84
CA SER A 55 -21.13 20.60 -18.84
C SER A 55 -20.71 19.69 -20.00
N SER A 56 -21.68 19.26 -20.81
CA SER A 56 -21.44 18.61 -22.10
C SER A 56 -21.46 19.63 -23.26
N THR A 57 -20.63 20.67 -23.17
CA THR A 57 -20.31 21.54 -24.33
C THR A 57 -18.94 21.16 -24.88
N PRO A 58 -18.76 21.02 -26.21
CA PRO A 58 -17.48 20.62 -26.79
C PRO A 58 -16.44 21.70 -26.51
N HIS A 59 -15.38 21.37 -25.77
CA HIS A 59 -14.25 22.27 -25.61
C HIS A 59 -13.51 22.38 -26.95
N SER A 60 -13.34 23.64 -27.38
CA SER A 60 -12.59 24.08 -28.55
C SER A 60 -11.20 23.47 -28.69
N ASP A 61 -10.79 23.22 -29.94
CA ASP A 61 -9.55 22.60 -30.39
C ASP A 61 -8.32 22.81 -29.47
N PRO A 62 -7.86 21.73 -28.79
CA PRO A 62 -6.72 21.78 -27.87
C PRO A 62 -5.35 21.88 -28.57
N GLU A 63 -5.27 21.75 -29.90
CA GLU A 63 -4.01 21.86 -30.65
C GLU A 63 -3.43 23.29 -30.67
N LYS A 64 -4.22 24.32 -30.37
CA LYS A 64 -3.73 25.71 -30.41
C LYS A 64 -2.86 26.14 -29.21
N ASN A 65 -2.82 25.35 -28.12
CA ASN A 65 -2.08 25.73 -26.90
C ASN A 65 -0.87 24.84 -26.58
N ALA A 66 -0.59 23.80 -27.37
CA ALA A 66 0.43 22.81 -27.06
C ALA A 66 1.84 23.12 -27.62
N SER A 67 1.99 24.16 -28.45
CA SER A 67 3.16 24.29 -29.34
C SER A 67 4.26 25.27 -28.90
N ASN A 68 4.20 25.89 -27.71
CA ASN A 68 5.23 26.84 -27.30
C ASN A 68 6.02 26.41 -26.05
N PRO A 69 7.19 25.73 -26.19
CA PRO A 69 8.06 25.35 -25.07
C PRO A 69 8.62 26.55 -24.29
N ASN A 70 8.53 27.75 -24.86
CA ASN A 70 8.90 29.03 -24.24
C ASN A 70 7.69 29.83 -23.73
N GLY A 71 6.59 29.15 -23.38
CA GLY A 71 5.38 29.78 -22.84
C GLY A 71 5.69 30.70 -21.65
N ALA A 72 5.03 31.86 -21.63
CA ALA A 72 5.13 32.82 -20.54
C ALA A 72 4.73 32.17 -19.20
N ILE A 73 5.40 32.57 -18.11
CA ILE A 73 5.13 32.05 -16.77
C ILE A 73 3.71 32.44 -16.36
N SER A 74 2.86 31.46 -16.09
CA SER A 74 1.50 31.68 -15.63
C SER A 74 1.42 31.60 -14.10
N PHE A 75 1.25 32.73 -13.44
CA PHE A 75 1.11 32.80 -11.98
C PHE A 75 -0.20 32.18 -11.47
N SER A 76 -1.24 32.08 -12.30
CA SER A 76 -2.48 31.39 -11.92
C SER A 76 -2.28 29.88 -11.70
N ARG A 77 -1.21 29.30 -12.25
CA ARG A 77 -0.83 27.89 -12.07
C ARG A 77 0.08 27.66 -10.86
N LEU A 78 0.49 28.71 -10.15
CA LEU A 78 1.42 28.62 -9.01
C LEU A 78 0.95 27.64 -7.91
N PRO A 79 -0.33 27.65 -7.46
CA PRO A 79 -0.77 26.70 -6.43
C PRO A 79 -0.62 25.24 -6.88
N MET A 80 -0.98 24.94 -8.13
CA MET A 80 -0.88 23.60 -8.71
C MET A 80 0.59 23.18 -8.87
N ALA A 81 1.45 24.12 -9.27
CA ALA A 81 2.89 23.90 -9.37
C ALA A 81 3.52 23.59 -8.00
N ILE A 82 3.11 24.28 -6.93
CA ILE A 82 3.57 24.01 -5.57
C ILE A 82 3.13 22.60 -5.13
N VAL A 83 1.86 22.24 -5.34
CA VAL A 83 1.36 20.90 -4.98
C VAL A 83 2.10 19.80 -5.73
N ASN A 84 2.35 19.97 -7.03
CA ASN A 84 3.10 19.00 -7.82
C ASN A 84 4.56 18.90 -7.37
N THR A 85 5.22 20.04 -7.13
CA THR A 85 6.58 20.09 -6.59
C THR A 85 6.66 19.36 -5.24
N PHE A 86 5.69 19.59 -4.36
CA PHE A 86 5.58 18.87 -3.09
C PHE A 86 5.39 17.36 -3.30
N ARG A 87 4.50 16.92 -4.19
CA ARG A 87 4.29 15.49 -4.48
C ARG A 87 5.56 14.82 -5.00
N VAL A 88 6.34 15.52 -5.83
CA VAL A 88 7.63 15.04 -6.34
C VAL A 88 8.63 14.89 -5.19
N LEU A 89 8.76 15.93 -4.37
CA LEU A 89 9.67 15.95 -3.24
C LEU A 89 9.29 14.85 -2.22
N ALA A 90 8.03 14.80 -1.81
CA ALA A 90 7.52 13.92 -0.77
C ALA A 90 7.47 12.43 -1.19
N TYR A 91 6.92 12.11 -2.37
CA TYR A 91 6.55 10.74 -2.73
C TYR A 91 7.37 10.14 -3.88
N ARG A 92 8.01 10.97 -4.72
CA ARG A 92 8.83 10.47 -5.86
C ARG A 92 10.31 10.41 -5.53
N THR A 93 10.78 11.26 -4.63
CA THR A 93 12.16 11.23 -4.13
C THR A 93 12.31 10.06 -3.15
N THR A 94 13.05 9.03 -3.55
CA THR A 94 13.30 7.84 -2.73
C THR A 94 14.77 7.68 -2.38
N ILE A 95 15.03 7.28 -1.15
CA ILE A 95 16.35 6.87 -0.66
C ILE A 95 16.38 5.36 -0.69
N ASN A 96 17.32 4.79 -1.45
CA ASN A 96 17.52 3.34 -1.48
C ASN A 96 18.48 2.95 -0.36
N ILE A 97 18.03 2.11 0.55
CA ILE A 97 18.83 1.53 1.63
C ILE A 97 19.13 0.08 1.24
N GLY A 98 20.34 -0.15 0.75
CA GLY A 98 20.75 -1.43 0.17
C GLY A 98 20.04 -1.75 -1.16
N SER A 99 20.10 -3.02 -1.56
CA SER A 99 19.54 -3.49 -2.85
C SER A 99 18.03 -3.68 -2.83
N SER A 100 17.42 -3.79 -1.66
CA SER A 100 16.04 -4.29 -1.54
C SER A 100 15.04 -3.27 -1.00
N PHE A 101 15.46 -2.25 -0.23
CA PHE A 101 14.56 -1.35 0.48
C PHE A 101 14.67 0.08 -0.04
N SER A 102 13.53 0.71 -0.31
CA SER A 102 13.45 2.14 -0.63
C SER A 102 12.44 2.80 0.28
N ILE A 103 12.78 3.96 0.82
CA ILE A 103 11.90 4.81 1.61
C ILE A 103 11.74 6.14 0.89
N ASN A 104 10.52 6.67 0.81
CA ASN A 104 10.30 8.01 0.24
C ASN A 104 10.59 9.10 1.27
N LEU A 105 10.81 10.34 0.81
CA LEU A 105 11.19 11.43 1.70
C LEU A 105 10.10 11.74 2.75
N ALA A 106 8.82 11.65 2.40
CA ALA A 106 7.74 11.84 3.37
C ALA A 106 7.78 10.80 4.49
N GLU A 107 8.01 9.53 4.16
CA GLU A 107 8.19 8.45 5.13
C GLU A 107 9.39 8.71 6.05
N VAL A 108 10.50 9.22 5.51
CA VAL A 108 11.68 9.61 6.30
C VAL A 108 11.34 10.75 7.25
N VAL A 109 10.74 11.83 6.75
CA VAL A 109 10.40 13.01 7.56
C VAL A 109 9.44 12.64 8.67
N VAL A 110 8.35 11.92 8.37
CA VAL A 110 7.39 11.46 9.38
C VAL A 110 8.08 10.60 10.43
N SER A 111 8.96 9.69 10.02
CA SER A 111 9.72 8.84 10.95
C SER A 111 10.65 9.65 11.84
N VAL A 112 11.46 10.54 11.27
CA VAL A 112 12.43 11.36 12.01
C VAL A 112 11.73 12.28 12.98
N VAL A 113 10.68 12.99 12.54
CA VAL A 113 9.92 13.90 13.41
C VAL A 113 9.31 13.14 14.58
N TYR A 114 8.70 11.98 14.34
CA TYR A 114 8.12 11.16 15.40
C TYR A 114 9.18 10.64 16.37
N ILE A 115 10.32 10.13 15.86
CA ILE A 115 11.44 9.66 16.68
C ILE A 115 12.02 10.78 17.55
N VAL A 116 12.26 11.94 16.95
CA VAL A 116 12.82 13.10 17.65
C VAL A 116 11.85 13.58 18.72
N ALA A 117 10.54 13.70 18.42
CA ALA A 117 9.54 14.08 19.41
C ALA A 117 9.52 13.10 20.59
N LEU A 118 9.45 11.80 20.31
CA LEU A 118 9.37 10.77 21.35
C LEU A 118 10.64 10.69 22.20
N TYR A 119 11.83 10.72 21.60
CA TYR A 119 13.09 10.71 22.37
C TYR A 119 13.37 12.04 23.05
N THR A 120 12.93 13.17 22.51
CA THR A 120 13.00 14.44 23.24
C THR A 120 12.17 14.33 24.52
N LEU A 121 10.94 13.85 24.45
CA LEU A 121 10.13 13.61 25.66
C LEU A 121 10.79 12.59 26.60
N ALA A 122 11.43 11.55 26.06
CA ALA A 122 12.13 10.56 26.86
C ALA A 122 13.34 11.15 27.59
N PHE A 123 14.04 12.14 27.01
CA PHE A 123 15.35 12.62 27.48
C PHE A 123 15.43 14.11 27.88
N ILE A 124 14.33 14.86 27.83
CA ILE A 124 14.30 16.27 28.24
C ILE A 124 14.15 16.43 29.76
N ASN A 125 14.60 17.58 30.29
CA ASN A 125 14.54 17.94 31.71
C ASN A 125 15.30 16.93 32.58
N THR A 126 16.61 16.85 32.32
CA THR A 126 17.54 15.84 32.85
C THR A 126 18.11 16.15 34.24
N THR A 127 17.84 17.35 34.75
CA THR A 127 18.41 17.86 36.01
C THR A 127 17.33 18.27 36.98
N THR A 128 17.63 18.14 38.28
CA THR A 128 16.81 18.75 39.35
C THR A 128 16.93 20.28 39.32
N SER A 129 16.09 20.97 40.08
CA SER A 129 16.19 22.43 40.27
C SER A 129 17.58 22.88 40.76
N ASP A 130 18.26 22.04 41.55
CA ASP A 130 19.63 22.24 42.04
C ASP A 130 20.73 21.85 41.04
N GLY A 131 20.39 21.49 39.79
CA GLY A 131 21.35 21.15 38.73
C GLY A 131 21.97 19.75 38.81
N ARG A 132 21.48 18.87 39.70
CA ARG A 132 21.98 17.48 39.82
C ARG A 132 21.35 16.59 38.74
N SER A 133 22.13 15.70 38.14
CA SER A 133 21.64 14.74 37.15
C SER A 133 20.70 13.70 37.76
N LEU A 134 19.60 13.40 37.07
CA LEU A 134 18.63 12.39 37.50
C LEU A 134 19.18 10.95 37.38
N SER A 135 18.72 10.05 38.25
CA SER A 135 19.20 8.67 38.33
C SER A 135 18.76 7.81 37.13
N ILE A 136 19.46 6.70 36.90
CA ILE A 136 19.13 5.74 35.83
C ILE A 136 17.70 5.19 35.96
N THR A 137 17.22 4.99 37.19
CA THR A 137 15.86 4.53 37.49
C THR A 137 14.78 5.48 36.97
N PHE A 138 15.04 6.79 36.96
CA PHE A 138 14.13 7.79 36.43
C PHE A 138 13.99 7.67 34.91
N TRP A 139 15.12 7.59 34.20
CA TRP A 139 15.13 7.41 32.74
C TRP A 139 14.48 6.11 32.33
N SER A 140 14.76 5.04 33.07
CA SER A 140 14.14 3.73 32.88
C SER A 140 12.62 3.79 33.06
N SER A 141 12.13 4.37 34.15
CA SER A 141 10.68 4.52 34.40
C SER A 141 9.99 5.32 33.29
N ARG A 142 10.55 6.49 32.94
CA ARG A 142 10.03 7.33 31.84
C ARG A 142 10.03 6.61 30.50
N ALA A 143 11.09 5.88 30.18
CA ALA A 143 11.18 5.12 28.94
C ALA A 143 10.10 4.02 28.88
N GLY A 144 9.84 3.34 30.01
CA GLY A 144 8.77 2.35 30.14
C GLY A 144 7.38 2.93 29.93
N THR A 145 7.08 4.06 30.57
CA THR A 145 5.79 4.75 30.43
C THR A 145 5.55 5.25 29.00
N LEU A 146 6.55 5.92 28.40
CA LEU A 146 6.46 6.36 27.00
C LEU A 146 6.31 5.17 26.05
N ALA A 147 7.11 4.12 26.20
CA ALA A 147 7.02 2.90 25.38
C ALA A 147 5.62 2.27 25.46
N THR A 148 5.10 2.11 26.67
CA THR A 148 3.79 1.49 26.93
C THR A 148 2.66 2.29 26.29
N SER A 149 2.73 3.62 26.38
CA SER A 149 1.72 4.51 25.78
C SER A 149 1.63 4.44 24.25
N GLN A 150 2.67 3.95 23.56
CA GLN A 150 2.68 3.81 22.10
C GLN A 150 2.09 2.48 21.60
N LEU A 151 1.86 1.49 22.48
CA LEU A 151 1.40 0.16 22.08
C LEU A 151 0.05 0.17 21.33
N PRO A 152 -0.98 0.95 21.71
CA PRO A 152 -2.23 1.01 20.96
C PRO A 152 -2.03 1.47 19.53
N LEU A 153 -1.16 2.46 19.32
CA LEU A 153 -0.85 2.99 17.99
C LEU A 153 -0.12 1.94 17.14
N ILE A 154 0.84 1.21 17.72
CA ILE A 154 1.52 0.09 17.05
C ILE A 154 0.48 -0.94 16.58
N VAL A 155 -0.42 -1.36 17.46
CA VAL A 155 -1.43 -2.38 17.14
C VAL A 155 -2.41 -1.86 16.08
N ALA A 156 -2.91 -0.63 16.22
CA ALA A 156 -3.81 -0.01 15.25
C ALA A 156 -3.19 0.10 13.84
N LEU A 157 -1.90 0.41 13.74
CA LEU A 157 -1.20 0.48 12.46
C LEU A 157 -0.93 -0.90 11.83
N GLY A 158 -0.99 -1.97 12.64
CA GLY A 158 -0.80 -3.36 12.19
C GLY A 158 -2.08 -4.06 11.74
N THR A 159 -3.27 -3.50 12.02
CA THR A 159 -4.55 -4.10 11.62
C THR A 159 -4.90 -3.82 10.15
N LYS A 160 -5.77 -4.66 9.58
CA LYS A 160 -6.23 -4.51 8.18
C LYS A 160 -7.48 -3.62 8.08
N ASN A 161 -8.37 -3.70 9.06
CA ASN A 161 -9.48 -2.76 9.22
C ASN A 161 -8.98 -1.55 10.02
N ASN A 162 -8.19 -0.72 9.36
CA ASN A 162 -7.45 0.35 9.99
C ASN A 162 -8.21 1.68 9.93
N VAL A 163 -8.62 2.21 11.09
CA VAL A 163 -9.30 3.51 11.19
C VAL A 163 -8.41 4.65 10.69
N ILE A 164 -7.09 4.55 10.91
CA ILE A 164 -6.11 5.54 10.43
C ILE A 164 -6.12 5.57 8.89
N SER A 165 -6.34 4.44 8.22
CA SER A 165 -6.48 4.41 6.76
C SER A 165 -7.72 5.15 6.27
N VAL A 166 -8.84 5.05 7.00
CA VAL A 166 -10.07 5.80 6.66
C VAL A 166 -9.85 7.30 6.82
N LEU A 167 -9.25 7.70 7.95
CA LEU A 167 -8.95 9.09 8.27
C LEU A 167 -8.00 9.72 7.24
N THR A 168 -6.88 9.06 6.98
CA THR A 168 -5.82 9.60 6.12
C THR A 168 -6.07 9.39 4.62
N GLY A 169 -6.95 8.46 4.23
CA GLY A 169 -7.12 8.02 2.84
C GLY A 169 -5.95 7.18 2.32
N VAL A 170 -4.99 6.81 3.18
CA VAL A 170 -3.81 6.01 2.84
C VAL A 170 -4.06 4.57 3.25
N GLY A 171 -3.93 3.64 2.30
CA GLY A 171 -4.13 2.20 2.57
C GLY A 171 -3.19 1.66 3.66
N TYR A 172 -3.66 0.68 4.41
CA TYR A 172 -2.95 0.14 5.58
C TYR A 172 -1.59 -0.45 5.20
N GLU A 173 -1.46 -0.96 3.98
CA GLU A 173 -0.21 -1.48 3.41
C GLU A 173 0.86 -0.39 3.31
N LYS A 174 0.45 0.84 2.96
CA LYS A 174 1.32 2.02 2.90
C LYS A 174 1.60 2.61 4.28
N LEU A 175 0.72 2.41 5.26
CA LEU A 175 0.95 2.84 6.65
C LEU A 175 1.80 1.85 7.47
N ASN A 176 1.94 0.60 7.03
CA ASN A 176 2.61 -0.45 7.80
C ASN A 176 4.10 -0.15 8.08
N PHE A 177 4.77 0.73 7.31
CA PHE A 177 6.13 1.15 7.66
C PHE A 177 6.18 1.86 9.02
N ILE A 178 5.13 2.60 9.39
CA ILE A 178 5.03 3.30 10.68
C ILE A 178 4.91 2.26 11.81
N HIS A 179 4.08 1.22 11.65
CA HIS A 179 4.02 0.10 12.62
C HIS A 179 5.42 -0.47 12.91
N ARG A 180 6.21 -0.72 11.85
CA ARG A 180 7.58 -1.24 11.98
C ARG A 180 8.53 -0.22 12.60
N MET A 181 8.39 1.06 12.26
CA MET A 181 9.24 2.13 12.79
C MET A 181 8.99 2.31 14.29
N ILE A 182 7.74 2.53 14.72
CA ILE A 182 7.39 2.74 16.13
C ILE A 182 7.79 1.52 16.97
N SER A 183 7.56 0.30 16.48
CA SER A 183 7.99 -0.93 17.17
C SER A 183 9.49 -0.97 17.47
N ARG A 184 10.34 -0.48 16.56
CA ARG A 184 11.80 -0.44 16.76
C ARG A 184 12.21 0.64 17.77
N VAL A 185 11.52 1.77 17.77
CA VAL A 185 11.78 2.86 18.72
C VAL A 185 11.37 2.43 20.13
N VAL A 186 10.19 1.83 20.25
CA VAL A 186 9.67 1.24 21.50
C VAL A 186 10.58 0.11 21.98
N PHE A 187 11.13 -0.71 21.09
CA PHE A 187 12.11 -1.74 21.46
C PHE A 187 13.31 -1.15 22.20
N ILE A 188 13.89 -0.06 21.68
CA ILE A 188 15.01 0.62 22.33
C ILE A 188 14.58 1.19 23.69
N LEU A 189 13.41 1.84 23.77
CA LEU A 189 12.89 2.38 25.03
C LEU A 189 12.64 1.30 26.09
N LEU A 190 12.13 0.13 25.70
CA LEU A 190 11.90 -0.97 26.64
C LEU A 190 13.21 -1.61 27.13
N TRP A 191 14.27 -1.62 26.32
CA TRP A 191 15.60 -2.02 26.80
C TRP A 191 16.22 -0.99 27.74
N ILE A 192 16.01 0.31 27.50
CA ILE A 192 16.39 1.37 28.45
C ILE A 192 15.61 1.20 29.77
N HIS A 193 14.31 0.88 29.69
CA HIS A 193 13.48 0.57 30.84
C HIS A 193 14.04 -0.62 31.62
N ALA A 194 14.32 -1.75 30.97
CA ALA A 194 14.88 -2.91 31.65
C ALA A 194 16.27 -2.66 32.28
N GLY A 195 17.12 -1.85 31.64
CA GLY A 195 18.49 -1.59 32.11
C GLY A 195 18.61 -0.82 33.43
N GLY A 196 17.55 -0.15 33.88
CA GLY A 196 17.52 0.59 35.15
C GLY A 196 16.82 -0.11 36.31
N MET A 197 16.41 -1.38 36.14
CA MET A 197 15.55 -2.10 37.08
C MET A 197 16.29 -3.26 37.77
N ASN A 198 16.04 -3.47 39.06
CA ASN A 198 16.60 -4.59 39.84
C ASN A 198 15.76 -5.87 39.65
N ALA A 199 16.35 -7.05 39.80
CA ALA A 199 15.67 -8.31 39.50
C ALA A 199 14.73 -8.80 40.62
N ASP A 200 13.55 -8.21 40.74
CA ASP A 200 12.46 -8.70 41.62
C ASP A 200 11.45 -9.56 40.85
N HIS A 201 10.64 -10.37 41.56
CA HIS A 201 9.68 -11.31 40.92
C HIS A 201 8.70 -10.62 39.96
N PHE A 202 8.22 -9.42 40.32
CA PHE A 202 7.40 -8.56 39.47
C PHE A 202 8.08 -8.21 38.13
N ILE A 203 9.40 -8.06 38.16
CA ILE A 203 10.23 -7.65 37.03
C ILE A 203 10.51 -8.86 36.13
N ILE A 204 10.40 -10.11 36.61
CA ILE A 204 10.52 -11.33 35.79
C ILE A 204 9.44 -11.37 34.70
N VAL A 205 8.18 -11.04 35.01
CA VAL A 205 7.11 -11.02 34.00
C VAL A 205 7.38 -9.95 32.94
N GLY A 206 7.87 -8.78 33.36
CA GLY A 206 8.32 -7.72 32.47
C GLY A 206 9.46 -8.16 31.55
N PHE A 207 10.47 -8.87 32.09
CA PHE A 207 11.57 -9.44 31.31
C PHE A 207 11.10 -10.51 30.33
N MET A 208 10.18 -11.39 30.71
CA MET A 208 9.60 -12.40 29.80
C MET A 208 8.84 -11.73 28.65
N ALA A 209 8.08 -10.67 28.93
CA ALA A 209 7.42 -9.87 27.90
C ALA A 209 8.44 -9.18 26.97
N LEU A 210 9.50 -8.59 27.52
CA LEU A 210 10.58 -7.96 26.74
C LEU A 210 11.34 -8.99 25.88
N LEU A 211 11.59 -10.19 26.39
CA LEU A 211 12.20 -11.28 25.64
C LEU A 211 11.30 -11.68 24.45
N ALA A 212 10.00 -11.84 24.69
CA ALA A 212 9.03 -12.11 23.62
C ALA A 212 9.02 -11.00 22.56
N PHE A 213 9.06 -9.73 22.98
CA PHE A 213 9.14 -8.60 22.06
C PHE A 213 10.46 -8.55 21.29
N THR A 214 11.57 -8.92 21.93
CA THR A 214 12.89 -9.02 21.29
C THR A 214 12.88 -10.09 20.20
N LEU A 215 12.37 -11.29 20.52
CA LEU A 215 12.19 -12.35 19.53
C LEU A 215 11.26 -11.90 18.40
N LEU A 216 10.18 -11.20 18.72
CA LEU A 216 9.24 -10.64 17.74
C LEU A 216 9.97 -9.71 16.76
N ILE A 217 10.83 -8.80 17.24
CA ILE A 217 11.64 -7.93 16.37
C ILE A 217 12.59 -8.73 15.49
N VAL A 218 13.29 -9.73 16.06
CA VAL A 218 14.25 -10.58 15.34
C VAL A 218 13.58 -11.37 14.22
N ILE A 219 12.47 -12.05 14.46
CA ILE A 219 11.77 -12.80 13.40
C ILE A 219 11.13 -11.87 12.35
N SER A 220 10.86 -10.62 12.72
CA SER A 220 10.24 -9.62 11.85
C SER A 220 11.24 -8.91 10.94
N ILE A 221 12.53 -9.26 10.98
CA ILE A 221 13.52 -8.73 10.02
C ILE A 221 13.24 -9.26 8.62
N ARG A 222 13.49 -8.42 7.62
CA ARG A 222 13.16 -8.73 6.21
C ARG A 222 13.75 -10.05 5.70
N PRO A 223 15.02 -10.42 5.99
CA PRO A 223 15.58 -11.70 5.56
C PRO A 223 14.79 -12.93 6.02
N VAL A 224 14.15 -12.87 7.19
CA VAL A 224 13.36 -13.96 7.76
C VAL A 224 11.97 -13.97 7.13
N ARG A 225 11.22 -12.86 7.24
CA ARG A 225 9.85 -12.79 6.70
C ARG A 225 9.75 -12.95 5.18
N GLY A 226 10.79 -12.57 4.44
CA GLY A 226 10.82 -12.71 2.98
C GLY A 226 11.09 -14.15 2.51
N ARG A 227 11.75 -14.98 3.33
CA ARG A 227 12.06 -16.39 3.02
C ARG A 227 11.06 -17.37 3.61
N ALA A 228 10.56 -17.08 4.82
CA ALA A 228 9.66 -17.94 5.55
C ALA A 228 8.46 -17.14 6.08
N TYR A 229 7.63 -16.63 5.15
CA TYR A 229 6.51 -15.75 5.47
C TYR A 229 5.49 -16.40 6.42
N GLU A 230 5.11 -17.66 6.18
CA GLU A 230 4.17 -18.41 7.02
C GLU A 230 4.70 -18.53 8.47
N PHE A 231 5.97 -18.96 8.64
CA PHE A 231 6.63 -19.03 9.96
C PHE A 231 6.64 -17.67 10.67
N PHE A 232 7.06 -16.62 9.97
CA PHE A 232 7.06 -15.26 10.49
C PHE A 232 5.66 -14.86 10.99
N PHE A 233 4.62 -15.07 10.18
CA PHE A 233 3.26 -14.65 10.51
C PHE A 233 2.73 -15.31 11.78
N TYR A 234 2.88 -16.64 11.90
CA TYR A 234 2.38 -17.38 13.07
C TYR A 234 3.14 -17.02 14.34
N MET A 235 4.49 -17.02 14.27
CA MET A 235 5.32 -16.68 15.43
C MET A 235 5.12 -15.23 15.86
N HIS A 236 4.92 -14.30 14.92
CA HIS A 236 4.63 -12.90 15.25
C HIS A 236 3.33 -12.77 16.05
N CYS A 237 2.26 -13.47 15.65
CA CYS A 237 0.99 -13.45 16.38
C CYS A 237 1.12 -14.05 17.78
N ALA A 238 1.79 -15.20 17.91
CA ALA A 238 2.00 -15.86 19.20
C ALA A 238 2.83 -15.01 20.17
N LEU A 239 3.96 -14.46 19.70
CA LEU A 239 4.82 -13.60 20.51
C LEU A 239 4.14 -12.27 20.86
N ALA A 240 3.29 -11.72 19.98
CA ALA A 240 2.51 -10.54 20.28
C ALA A 240 1.51 -10.77 21.42
N ILE A 241 0.86 -11.94 21.49
CA ILE A 241 -0.01 -12.31 22.62
C ILE A 241 0.79 -12.36 23.92
N ILE A 242 1.95 -13.04 23.90
CA ILE A 242 2.80 -13.19 25.09
C ILE A 242 3.29 -11.81 25.56
N PHE A 243 3.75 -10.97 24.63
CA PHE A 243 4.20 -9.62 24.93
C PHE A 243 3.08 -8.73 25.50
N LEU A 244 1.92 -8.68 24.84
CA LEU A 244 0.81 -7.83 25.30
C LEU A 244 0.22 -8.34 26.61
N GLY A 245 0.08 -9.66 26.78
CA GLY A 245 -0.44 -10.27 28.01
C GLY A 245 0.50 -10.07 29.20
N GLY A 246 1.79 -10.41 29.03
CA GLY A 246 2.81 -10.20 30.06
C GLY A 246 3.04 -8.72 30.36
N GLY A 247 3.07 -7.88 29.31
CA GLY A 247 3.18 -6.43 29.42
C GLY A 247 1.99 -5.81 30.15
N TYR A 248 0.76 -6.26 29.88
CA TYR A 248 -0.43 -5.82 30.61
C TYR A 248 -0.33 -6.16 32.09
N TYR A 249 -0.01 -7.41 32.43
CA TYR A 249 0.14 -7.82 33.82
C TYR A 249 1.22 -6.99 34.54
N HIS A 250 2.37 -6.81 33.89
CA HIS A 250 3.46 -5.99 34.41
C HIS A 250 3.03 -4.51 34.60
N ALA A 251 2.57 -3.85 33.54
CA ALA A 251 2.22 -2.42 33.59
C ALA A 251 0.99 -2.11 34.46
N ASN A 252 0.06 -3.06 34.65
CA ASN A 252 -1.17 -2.82 35.41
C ASN A 252 -0.93 -2.71 36.92
N THR A 253 0.12 -3.35 37.44
CA THR A 253 0.50 -3.19 38.86
C THR A 253 0.87 -1.74 39.20
N GLU A 254 1.46 -1.02 38.24
CA GLU A 254 1.83 0.39 38.32
C GLU A 254 0.78 1.31 37.70
N HIS A 255 -0.46 0.83 37.53
CA HIS A 255 -1.60 1.58 36.96
C HIS A 255 -1.47 2.05 35.49
N TYR A 256 -0.49 1.54 34.74
CA TYR A 256 -0.30 1.84 33.31
C TYR A 256 -1.03 0.85 32.38
N GLY A 257 -1.80 -0.10 32.92
CA GLY A 257 -2.61 -1.06 32.15
C GLY A 257 -3.63 -0.39 31.21
N ALA A 258 -4.03 0.86 31.51
CA ALA A 258 -4.89 1.72 30.69
C ALA A 258 -4.37 1.90 29.25
N TYR A 259 -3.05 1.88 29.05
CA TYR A 259 -2.44 2.00 27.73
C TYR A 259 -2.37 0.66 26.98
N ILE A 260 -2.46 -0.49 27.64
CA ILE A 260 -2.28 -1.79 26.98
C ILE A 260 -3.62 -2.43 26.65
N TRP A 261 -4.62 -2.33 27.51
CA TRP A 261 -5.92 -2.97 27.26
C TRP A 261 -6.57 -2.59 25.89
N PRO A 262 -6.44 -1.35 25.36
CA PRO A 262 -7.02 -1.00 24.06
C PRO A 262 -6.41 -1.82 22.92
N CYS A 263 -5.19 -2.33 23.08
CA CYS A 263 -4.54 -3.21 22.11
C CYS A 263 -5.38 -4.48 21.86
N PHE A 264 -5.87 -5.11 22.92
CA PHE A 264 -6.72 -6.31 22.81
C PHE A 264 -8.05 -5.99 22.13
N LEU A 265 -8.65 -4.83 22.46
CA LEU A 265 -9.89 -4.39 21.83
C LEU A 265 -9.69 -4.14 20.33
N ILE A 266 -8.69 -3.34 19.95
CA ILE A 266 -8.39 -3.01 18.55
C ILE A 266 -8.10 -4.27 17.75
N TRP A 267 -7.27 -5.17 18.28
CA TRP A 267 -6.91 -6.40 17.60
C TRP A 267 -8.09 -7.39 17.51
N GLY A 268 -8.84 -7.55 18.61
CA GLY A 268 -10.04 -8.39 18.67
C GLY A 268 -11.12 -7.93 17.71
N LEU A 269 -11.42 -6.63 17.66
CA LEU A 269 -12.37 -6.04 16.71
C LEU A 269 -11.93 -6.26 15.26
N ASP A 270 -10.63 -6.10 14.96
CA ASP A 270 -10.12 -6.37 13.60
C ASP A 270 -10.31 -7.84 13.18
N ARG A 271 -10.13 -8.79 14.11
CA ARG A 271 -10.41 -10.23 13.87
C ARG A 271 -11.90 -10.49 13.71
N PHE A 272 -12.73 -9.89 14.56
CA PHE A 272 -14.18 -10.04 14.51
C PHE A 272 -14.77 -9.53 13.18
N VAL A 273 -14.40 -8.32 12.75
CA VAL A 273 -14.85 -7.73 11.47
C VAL A 273 -14.43 -8.61 10.28
N ARG A 274 -13.23 -9.21 10.33
CA ARG A 274 -12.77 -10.13 9.27
C ARG A 274 -13.55 -11.44 9.23
N ILE A 275 -13.90 -11.99 10.39
CA ILE A 275 -14.74 -13.19 10.45
C ILE A 275 -16.13 -12.89 9.87
N ILE A 276 -16.74 -11.77 10.25
CA ILE A 276 -18.03 -11.34 9.69
C ILE A 276 -17.93 -11.17 8.18
N ARG A 277 -16.91 -10.45 7.68
CA ARG A 277 -16.70 -10.26 6.24
C ARG A 277 -16.50 -11.59 5.51
N LEU A 278 -15.70 -12.50 6.06
CA LEU A 278 -15.49 -13.82 5.48
C LEU A 278 -16.81 -14.60 5.42
N VAL A 279 -17.60 -14.64 6.49
CA VAL A 279 -18.89 -15.37 6.49
C VAL A 279 -19.91 -14.74 5.53
N THR A 280 -20.01 -13.41 5.50
CA THR A 280 -20.99 -12.70 4.65
C THR A 280 -20.63 -12.76 3.16
N CYS A 281 -19.36 -12.57 2.80
CA CYS A 281 -18.91 -12.69 1.40
C CYS A 281 -18.97 -14.13 0.88
N ASN A 282 -18.95 -15.13 1.76
CA ASN A 282 -18.90 -16.54 1.43
C ASN A 282 -20.08 -17.30 2.03
N HIS A 283 -21.26 -16.67 2.09
CA HIS A 283 -22.45 -17.24 2.74
C HIS A 283 -22.80 -18.64 2.20
N SER A 284 -22.61 -18.89 0.90
CA SER A 284 -22.85 -20.19 0.28
C SER A 284 -21.96 -21.32 0.81
N TYR A 285 -20.77 -21.03 1.35
CA TYR A 285 -19.92 -22.02 2.01
C TYR A 285 -20.42 -22.40 3.41
N PHE A 286 -20.97 -21.43 4.15
CA PHE A 286 -21.41 -21.62 5.53
C PHE A 286 -22.90 -21.95 5.64
N SER A 287 -23.66 -21.86 4.54
CA SER A 287 -25.08 -22.18 4.51
C SER A 287 -25.28 -23.69 4.30
N PRO A 288 -25.97 -24.39 5.22
CA PRO A 288 -26.26 -25.82 5.08
C PRO A 288 -27.25 -26.13 3.94
N LEU A 289 -27.88 -25.11 3.36
CA LEU A 289 -28.90 -25.23 2.30
C LEU A 289 -28.37 -24.86 0.91
N SER A 290 -27.13 -24.38 0.80
CA SER A 290 -26.58 -23.91 -0.48
C SER A 290 -25.94 -25.04 -1.31
N LYS A 291 -26.10 -24.97 -2.63
CA LYS A 291 -25.47 -25.91 -3.57
C LYS A 291 -23.95 -25.63 -3.60
N SER A 292 -23.15 -26.66 -3.34
CA SER A 292 -21.69 -26.60 -3.16
C SER A 292 -20.87 -25.97 -4.31
N SER A 293 -21.45 -25.72 -5.49
CA SER A 293 -20.70 -25.32 -6.69
C SER A 293 -20.36 -23.82 -6.78
N GLU A 294 -20.98 -22.95 -5.97
CA GLU A 294 -20.80 -21.49 -6.10
C GLU A 294 -19.41 -21.00 -5.67
N MET A 295 -18.61 -21.86 -5.03
CA MET A 295 -17.29 -21.51 -4.49
C MET A 295 -16.16 -22.43 -4.99
N GLU A 296 -16.43 -23.16 -6.07
CA GLU A 296 -15.41 -23.92 -6.78
C GLU A 296 -14.66 -23.00 -7.73
N ALA A 297 -13.33 -22.98 -7.57
CA ALA A 297 -12.43 -22.28 -8.45
C ALA A 297 -11.76 -23.28 -9.39
N SER A 298 -11.74 -22.97 -10.68
CA SER A 298 -10.98 -23.74 -11.67
C SER A 298 -9.53 -23.29 -11.65
N THR A 299 -8.61 -24.24 -11.57
CA THR A 299 -7.16 -23.99 -11.61
C THR A 299 -6.59 -24.41 -12.96
N LYS A 300 -5.74 -23.58 -13.55
CA LYS A 300 -5.02 -23.90 -14.78
C LYS A 300 -3.58 -23.39 -14.70
N LEU A 301 -2.63 -24.24 -15.04
CA LEU A 301 -1.23 -23.84 -15.20
C LEU A 301 -1.04 -23.16 -16.56
N ILE A 302 -0.57 -21.90 -16.57
CA ILE A 302 -0.26 -21.16 -17.82
C ILE A 302 1.20 -21.44 -18.23
N THR A 303 2.11 -21.28 -17.27
CA THR A 303 3.55 -21.54 -17.38
C THR A 303 3.97 -22.27 -16.10
N SER A 304 5.16 -22.89 -16.06
CA SER A 304 5.73 -23.49 -14.83
C SER A 304 5.63 -22.59 -13.59
N ASP A 305 5.68 -21.27 -13.77
CA ASP A 305 5.75 -20.30 -12.69
C ASP A 305 4.48 -19.44 -12.57
N LEU A 306 3.41 -19.74 -13.32
CA LEU A 306 2.19 -18.94 -13.34
C LEU A 306 0.91 -19.80 -13.35
N ILE A 307 0.05 -19.56 -12.36
CA ILE A 307 -1.26 -20.19 -12.21
C ILE A 307 -2.36 -19.18 -12.54
N CYS A 308 -3.35 -19.65 -13.29
CA CYS A 308 -4.63 -18.99 -13.53
C CYS A 308 -5.69 -19.64 -12.63
N LEU A 309 -6.31 -18.83 -11.77
CA LEU A 309 -7.41 -19.27 -10.90
C LEU A 309 -8.67 -18.49 -11.25
N THR A 310 -9.69 -19.17 -11.74
CA THR A 310 -10.97 -18.54 -12.15
C THR A 310 -12.05 -18.84 -11.12
N ILE A 311 -12.71 -17.80 -10.63
CA ILE A 311 -13.75 -17.92 -9.58
C ILE A 311 -15.04 -17.26 -10.07
N GLN A 312 -16.18 -17.90 -9.82
CA GLN A 312 -17.47 -17.25 -10.02
C GLN A 312 -17.68 -16.14 -8.98
N ARG A 313 -18.14 -14.97 -9.42
CA ARG A 313 -18.35 -13.83 -8.53
C ARG A 313 -19.45 -14.15 -7.50
N PRO A 314 -19.17 -14.06 -6.19
CA PRO A 314 -20.22 -14.17 -5.19
C PRO A 314 -21.22 -13.00 -5.28
N PRO A 315 -22.53 -13.22 -5.05
CA PRO A 315 -23.58 -12.21 -5.26
C PRO A 315 -23.37 -10.89 -4.51
N HIS A 316 -22.80 -10.93 -3.31
CA HIS A 316 -22.58 -9.76 -2.45
C HIS A 316 -21.15 -9.21 -2.52
N PHE A 317 -20.32 -9.73 -3.43
CA PHE A 317 -18.94 -9.30 -3.58
C PHE A 317 -18.82 -8.22 -4.66
N ASN A 318 -18.73 -6.96 -4.22
CA ASN A 318 -18.53 -5.79 -5.06
C ASN A 318 -17.12 -5.26 -4.86
N TRP A 319 -16.40 -4.93 -5.93
CA TRP A 319 -15.08 -4.33 -5.86
C TRP A 319 -14.90 -3.22 -6.91
N SER A 320 -13.88 -2.41 -6.71
CA SER A 320 -13.39 -1.42 -7.66
C SER A 320 -12.04 -1.87 -8.24
N PRO A 321 -11.67 -1.40 -9.44
CA PRO A 321 -10.37 -1.70 -10.04
C PRO A 321 -9.21 -1.28 -9.16
N GLY A 322 -8.17 -2.12 -9.14
CA GLY A 322 -6.98 -1.93 -8.32
C GLY A 322 -7.14 -2.40 -6.86
N GLN A 323 -8.32 -2.85 -6.45
CA GLN A 323 -8.53 -3.51 -5.15
C GLN A 323 -8.06 -4.96 -5.18
N PHE A 324 -7.75 -5.50 -4.00
CA PHE A 324 -7.28 -6.87 -3.82
C PHE A 324 -8.11 -7.60 -2.75
N ALA A 325 -8.10 -8.93 -2.76
CA ALA A 325 -8.75 -9.78 -1.77
C ALA A 325 -7.75 -10.80 -1.24
N TYR A 326 -7.97 -11.26 -0.02
CA TYR A 326 -7.29 -12.42 0.52
C TYR A 326 -8.03 -13.68 0.09
N LEU A 327 -7.30 -14.56 -0.57
CA LEU A 327 -7.74 -15.86 -1.03
C LEU A 327 -7.41 -16.90 0.04
N VAL A 328 -8.43 -17.62 0.51
CA VAL A 328 -8.28 -18.73 1.45
C VAL A 328 -8.69 -20.00 0.72
N ALA A 329 -7.79 -20.97 0.62
CA ALA A 329 -8.09 -22.27 0.03
C ALA A 329 -7.86 -23.35 1.10
N PRO A 330 -8.90 -23.76 1.85
CA PRO A 330 -8.74 -24.68 2.98
C PRO A 330 -8.13 -26.03 2.61
N GLY A 331 -8.39 -26.53 1.40
CA GLY A 331 -7.83 -27.80 0.91
C GLY A 331 -6.36 -27.71 0.45
N VAL A 332 -5.80 -26.50 0.34
CA VAL A 332 -4.43 -26.24 -0.15
C VAL A 332 -3.53 -25.70 0.96
N SER A 333 -4.13 -25.01 1.94
CA SER A 333 -3.42 -24.32 3.01
C SER A 333 -3.07 -25.26 4.16
N LEU A 334 -2.01 -24.95 4.92
CA LEU A 334 -1.68 -25.73 6.13
C LEU A 334 -2.69 -25.47 7.25
N LEU A 335 -3.18 -24.23 7.33
CA LEU A 335 -4.29 -23.86 8.19
C LEU A 335 -5.50 -23.46 7.35
N PRO A 336 -6.73 -23.85 7.74
CA PRO A 336 -7.94 -23.63 6.96
C PRO A 336 -8.33 -22.15 6.79
N PHE A 337 -7.67 -21.24 7.53
CA PHE A 337 -7.93 -19.80 7.52
C PHE A 337 -6.73 -18.98 7.00
N GLU A 338 -5.75 -19.64 6.40
CA GLU A 338 -4.59 -18.99 5.79
C GLU A 338 -5.04 -18.22 4.53
N GLY A 339 -4.84 -16.90 4.54
CA GLY A 339 -5.26 -16.03 3.45
C GLY A 339 -4.07 -15.34 2.80
N HIS A 340 -4.03 -15.34 1.46
CA HIS A 340 -2.98 -14.69 0.66
C HIS A 340 -3.56 -13.58 -0.23
N PRO A 341 -2.94 -12.38 -0.29
CA PRO A 341 -3.51 -11.25 -1.02
C PRO A 341 -3.27 -11.37 -2.53
N PHE A 342 -4.34 -11.23 -3.31
CA PHE A 342 -4.29 -11.17 -4.78
C PHE A 342 -5.23 -10.08 -5.30
N THR A 343 -4.80 -9.38 -6.35
CA THR A 343 -5.62 -8.35 -6.99
C THR A 343 -6.91 -8.95 -7.53
N ILE A 344 -8.04 -8.30 -7.28
CA ILE A 344 -9.36 -8.85 -7.63
C ILE A 344 -9.60 -8.67 -9.12
N GLU A 345 -9.74 -9.80 -9.78
CA GLU A 345 -10.29 -9.98 -11.10
C GLU A 345 -11.12 -11.28 -11.08
N LEU A 346 -11.99 -11.50 -12.07
CA LEU A 346 -12.67 -12.81 -12.20
C LEU A 346 -11.66 -13.95 -12.45
N VAL A 347 -10.44 -13.59 -12.83
CA VAL A 347 -9.31 -14.47 -13.13
C VAL A 347 -8.08 -13.97 -12.36
N PHE A 348 -7.65 -14.71 -11.35
CA PHE A 348 -6.43 -14.41 -10.59
C PHE A 348 -5.21 -14.99 -11.28
N LEU A 349 -4.22 -14.16 -11.58
CA LEU A 349 -2.90 -14.59 -12.06
C LEU A 349 -1.92 -14.64 -10.88
N ILE A 350 -1.46 -15.83 -10.54
CA ILE A 350 -0.68 -16.12 -9.32
C ILE A 350 0.70 -16.62 -9.72
N ASN A 351 1.74 -15.85 -9.41
CA ASN A 351 3.12 -16.33 -9.58
C ASN A 351 3.41 -17.40 -8.53
N VAL A 352 4.05 -18.48 -8.96
CA VAL A 352 4.49 -19.56 -8.08
C VAL A 352 5.70 -19.10 -7.27
N ARG A 353 5.59 -19.24 -5.94
CA ARG A 353 6.64 -19.04 -4.94
C ARG A 353 6.58 -20.18 -3.92
N ASP A 354 7.43 -20.14 -2.89
CA ASP A 354 7.39 -21.08 -1.78
C ASP A 354 6.09 -20.98 -0.94
N GLY A 355 5.82 -22.02 -0.14
CA GLY A 355 4.64 -22.08 0.74
C GLY A 355 3.33 -22.33 -0.02
N PHE A 356 2.28 -21.60 0.35
CA PHE A 356 0.93 -21.71 -0.25
C PHE A 356 0.90 -21.77 -1.77
N THR A 357 1.62 -20.88 -2.47
CA THR A 357 1.58 -20.85 -3.95
C THR A 357 2.22 -22.08 -4.59
N LYS A 358 3.19 -22.73 -3.92
CA LYS A 358 3.77 -24.00 -4.38
C LYS A 358 2.77 -25.14 -4.23
N ARG A 359 2.05 -25.19 -3.11
CA ARG A 359 0.95 -26.16 -2.91
C ARG A 359 -0.16 -25.94 -3.93
N LEU A 360 -0.50 -24.69 -4.24
CA LEU A 360 -1.49 -24.35 -5.27
C LEU A 360 -1.02 -24.80 -6.67
N HIS A 361 0.28 -24.69 -6.97
CA HIS A 361 0.87 -25.18 -8.21
C HIS A 361 0.70 -26.70 -8.38
N GLU A 362 0.92 -27.47 -7.32
CA GLU A 362 0.75 -28.93 -7.35
C GLU A 362 -0.69 -29.32 -7.70
N VAL A 363 -1.67 -28.59 -7.17
CA VAL A 363 -3.09 -28.80 -7.50
C VAL A 363 -3.41 -28.34 -8.91
N ALA A 364 -2.89 -27.18 -9.33
CA ALA A 364 -3.08 -26.66 -10.69
C ALA A 364 -2.47 -27.56 -11.77
N THR A 365 -1.39 -28.29 -11.45
CA THR A 365 -0.78 -29.28 -12.34
C THR A 365 -1.71 -30.46 -12.62
N LYS A 366 -2.58 -30.80 -11.66
CA LYS A 366 -3.60 -31.85 -11.81
C LYS A 366 -4.87 -31.36 -12.49
N GLY A 367 -5.04 -30.04 -12.65
CA GLY A 367 -6.25 -29.43 -13.23
C GLY A 367 -7.49 -29.58 -12.35
N GLU A 368 -7.31 -29.74 -11.04
CA GLU A 368 -8.40 -29.96 -10.09
C GLU A 368 -9.14 -28.65 -9.77
N THR A 369 -10.43 -28.77 -9.46
CA THR A 369 -11.20 -27.66 -8.87
C THR A 369 -10.96 -27.62 -7.37
N ILE A 370 -10.85 -26.41 -6.82
CA ILE A 370 -10.65 -26.22 -5.38
C ILE A 370 -11.71 -25.32 -4.78
N LYS A 371 -12.04 -25.57 -3.52
CA LYS A 371 -12.89 -24.66 -2.74
C LYS A 371 -12.08 -23.45 -2.28
N VAL A 372 -12.59 -22.27 -2.56
CA VAL A 372 -11.89 -21.02 -2.29
C VAL A 372 -12.83 -20.01 -1.64
N LEU A 373 -12.37 -19.39 -0.54
CA LEU A 373 -13.05 -18.29 0.13
C LEU A 373 -12.35 -16.96 -0.17
N LEU A 374 -13.13 -15.88 -0.25
CA LEU A 374 -12.63 -14.52 -0.46
C LEU A 374 -12.86 -13.65 0.78
N ASP A 375 -11.80 -13.06 1.31
CA ASP A 375 -11.84 -11.97 2.32
C ASP A 375 -11.49 -10.66 1.60
N GLY A 376 -12.45 -9.74 1.45
CA GLY A 376 -12.24 -8.47 0.73
C GLY A 376 -13.55 -7.76 0.35
N PRO A 377 -13.48 -6.70 -0.47
CA PRO A 377 -12.27 -6.13 -1.08
C PRO A 377 -11.44 -5.28 -0.10
N TYR A 378 -10.14 -5.16 -0.37
CA TYR A 378 -9.18 -4.31 0.31
C TYR A 378 -8.51 -3.32 -0.65
N GLY A 379 -7.94 -2.26 -0.10
CA GLY A 379 -7.33 -1.17 -0.85
C GLY A 379 -8.34 -0.14 -1.35
N SER A 380 -7.83 0.92 -1.96
CA SER A 380 -8.63 2.03 -2.49
C SER A 380 -8.68 2.00 -4.01
N ARG A 381 -9.82 2.41 -4.59
CA ARG A 381 -9.92 2.65 -6.04
C ARG A 381 -8.92 3.74 -6.46
N VAL A 382 -8.20 3.51 -7.55
CA VAL A 382 -7.45 4.56 -8.22
C VAL A 382 -8.42 5.44 -9.01
N ASP A 383 -8.53 6.70 -8.64
CA ASP A 383 -9.37 7.64 -9.38
C ASP A 383 -8.64 8.17 -10.61
N VAL A 384 -8.89 7.55 -11.76
CA VAL A 384 -8.33 7.98 -13.05
C VAL A 384 -9.33 8.75 -13.91
N ASP A 385 -10.58 8.86 -13.47
CA ASP A 385 -11.70 9.40 -14.27
C ASP A 385 -11.54 10.89 -14.60
N THR A 386 -10.72 11.60 -13.82
CA THR A 386 -10.48 13.05 -13.91
C THR A 386 -9.26 13.41 -14.74
N PHE A 387 -8.63 12.46 -15.44
CA PHE A 387 -7.41 12.69 -16.24
C PHE A 387 -7.67 12.52 -17.73
N ASP A 388 -7.04 13.37 -18.55
CA ASP A 388 -7.15 13.32 -20.02
C ASP A 388 -6.30 12.17 -20.59
N ASN A 389 -5.11 12.00 -20.02
CA ASN A 389 -4.11 11.01 -20.45
C ASN A 389 -3.82 10.02 -19.32
N ILE A 390 -3.88 8.73 -19.61
CA ILE A 390 -3.60 7.68 -18.63
C ILE A 390 -2.48 6.79 -19.16
N VAL A 391 -1.40 6.63 -18.38
CA VAL A 391 -0.31 5.71 -18.68
C VAL A 391 -0.27 4.61 -17.63
N LEU A 392 -0.42 3.36 -18.09
CA LEU A 392 -0.45 2.18 -17.25
C LEU A 392 0.83 1.37 -17.50
N VAL A 393 1.65 1.17 -16.48
CA VAL A 393 2.93 0.46 -16.59
C VAL A 393 2.89 -0.81 -15.75
N ALA A 394 2.96 -1.96 -16.42
CA ALA A 394 2.94 -3.28 -15.80
C ALA A 394 4.28 -4.01 -15.99
N GLY A 395 4.77 -4.66 -14.92
CA GLY A 395 5.89 -5.58 -14.98
C GLY A 395 5.53 -6.96 -14.44
N GLY A 396 5.70 -8.02 -15.24
CA GLY A 396 5.35 -9.39 -14.87
C GLY A 396 3.85 -9.51 -14.53
N SER A 397 3.54 -10.04 -13.34
CA SER A 397 2.16 -10.07 -12.81
C SER A 397 1.59 -8.68 -12.47
N GLY A 398 2.36 -7.60 -12.62
CA GLY A 398 1.92 -6.19 -12.59
C GLY A 398 0.61 -5.93 -13.32
N VAL A 399 0.39 -6.70 -14.38
CA VAL A 399 -0.79 -6.61 -15.24
C VAL A 399 -2.10 -6.80 -14.50
N THR A 400 -2.14 -7.63 -13.44
CA THR A 400 -3.38 -7.86 -12.67
C THR A 400 -3.87 -6.60 -11.96
N TYR A 401 -2.99 -5.63 -11.70
CA TYR A 401 -3.36 -4.33 -11.16
C TYR A 401 -3.78 -3.34 -12.24
N THR A 402 -3.01 -3.25 -13.33
CA THR A 402 -3.23 -2.25 -14.37
C THR A 402 -4.34 -2.61 -15.35
N LEU A 403 -4.55 -3.90 -15.64
CA LEU A 403 -5.55 -4.35 -16.60
C LEU A 403 -6.98 -4.05 -16.15
N PRO A 404 -7.38 -4.30 -14.88
CA PRO A 404 -8.69 -3.86 -14.40
C PRO A 404 -8.89 -2.34 -14.49
N ILE A 405 -7.83 -1.55 -14.28
CA ILE A 405 -7.89 -0.08 -14.43
C ILE A 405 -8.14 0.29 -15.90
N LEU A 406 -7.44 -0.36 -16.84
CA LEU A 406 -7.67 -0.18 -18.28
C LEU A 406 -9.14 -0.47 -18.63
N LEU A 407 -9.66 -1.62 -18.22
CA LEU A 407 -11.01 -2.07 -18.54
C LEU A 407 -12.11 -1.16 -17.97
N ASP A 408 -12.00 -0.77 -16.69
CA ASP A 408 -12.96 0.17 -16.07
C ASP A 408 -12.91 1.55 -16.71
N THR A 409 -11.72 2.03 -17.06
CA THR A 409 -11.58 3.33 -17.75
C THR A 409 -12.32 3.30 -19.09
N ILE A 410 -12.13 2.25 -19.89
CA ILE A 410 -12.82 2.10 -21.18
C ILE A 410 -14.33 2.05 -20.98
N ALA A 411 -14.81 1.24 -20.03
CA ALA A 411 -16.24 1.15 -19.71
C ALA A 411 -16.84 2.49 -19.26
N ARG A 412 -16.07 3.30 -18.51
CA ARG A 412 -16.48 4.62 -18.04
C ARG A 412 -16.47 5.67 -19.12
N VAL A 413 -15.48 5.67 -20.01
CA VAL A 413 -15.48 6.56 -21.19
C VAL A 413 -16.72 6.28 -22.04
N ARG A 414 -17.04 5.00 -22.30
CA ARG A 414 -18.28 4.62 -23.01
C ARG A 414 -19.55 5.12 -22.32
N SER A 415 -19.53 5.20 -20.99
CA SER A 415 -20.66 5.67 -20.18
C SER A 415 -20.65 7.19 -19.96
N ASN A 416 -19.77 7.95 -20.63
CA ASN A 416 -19.53 9.39 -20.41
C ASN A 416 -19.23 9.75 -18.94
N LYS A 417 -18.57 8.85 -18.21
CA LYS A 417 -18.18 9.00 -16.80
C LYS A 417 -16.69 9.31 -16.59
N SER A 418 -15.91 9.39 -17.67
CA SER A 418 -14.48 9.69 -17.65
C SER A 418 -14.16 10.67 -18.78
N LYS A 419 -13.24 11.61 -18.53
CA LYS A 419 -12.75 12.57 -19.53
C LYS A 419 -11.57 12.06 -20.36
N CYS A 420 -11.17 10.81 -20.14
CA CYS A 420 -9.98 10.25 -20.77
C CYS A 420 -10.12 10.18 -22.30
N GLU A 421 -9.11 10.71 -23.00
CA GLU A 421 -9.00 10.72 -24.46
C GLU A 421 -7.88 9.81 -24.97
N ARG A 422 -6.86 9.55 -24.13
CA ARG A 422 -5.69 8.74 -24.50
C ARG A 422 -5.25 7.81 -23.38
N ILE A 423 -5.08 6.53 -23.71
CA ILE A 423 -4.51 5.53 -22.80
C ILE A 423 -3.28 4.90 -23.43
N VAL A 424 -2.16 4.87 -22.70
CA VAL A 424 -0.96 4.13 -23.08
C VAL A 424 -0.74 3.00 -22.09
N PHE A 425 -0.84 1.77 -22.56
CA PHE A 425 -0.68 0.57 -21.77
C PHE A 425 0.65 -0.10 -22.11
N ILE A 426 1.59 -0.06 -21.16
CA ILE A 426 2.93 -0.61 -21.28
C ILE A 426 3.02 -1.84 -20.42
N TRP A 427 3.29 -3.01 -21.02
CA TRP A 427 3.46 -4.24 -20.25
C TRP A 427 4.74 -4.94 -20.64
N SER A 428 5.60 -5.18 -19.65
CA SER A 428 6.84 -5.94 -19.80
C SER A 428 6.74 -7.29 -19.08
N VAL A 429 6.98 -8.37 -19.83
CA VAL A 429 6.86 -9.74 -19.34
C VAL A 429 8.04 -10.59 -19.79
N ARG A 430 8.40 -11.61 -18.99
CA ARG A 430 9.49 -12.53 -19.32
C ARG A 430 9.05 -13.57 -20.33
N ASP A 431 7.94 -14.24 -20.07
CA ASP A 431 7.38 -15.29 -20.91
C ASP A 431 6.21 -14.75 -21.74
N ALA A 432 6.25 -15.00 -23.04
CA ALA A 432 5.19 -14.65 -23.96
C ALA A 432 3.91 -15.46 -23.78
N ALA A 433 3.96 -16.63 -23.13
CA ALA A 433 2.77 -17.40 -22.76
C ALA A 433 1.78 -16.55 -21.94
N HIS A 434 2.28 -15.60 -21.14
CA HIS A 434 1.44 -14.66 -20.39
C HIS A 434 0.61 -13.75 -21.33
N LEU A 435 1.15 -13.39 -22.51
CA LEU A 435 0.40 -12.57 -23.47
C LEU A 435 -0.82 -13.33 -24.00
N ARG A 436 -0.69 -14.66 -24.23
CA ARG A 436 -1.80 -15.51 -24.71
C ARG A 436 -2.96 -15.58 -23.72
N SER A 437 -2.70 -15.50 -22.42
CA SER A 437 -3.79 -15.55 -21.43
C SER A 437 -4.62 -14.27 -21.41
N ILE A 438 -4.05 -13.14 -21.81
CA ILE A 438 -4.71 -11.82 -21.80
C ILE A 438 -5.16 -11.38 -23.20
N SER A 439 -4.71 -12.06 -24.27
CA SER A 439 -5.11 -11.74 -25.65
C SER A 439 -6.62 -11.69 -25.88
N PRO A 440 -7.47 -12.59 -25.34
CA PRO A 440 -8.90 -12.53 -25.60
C PRO A 440 -9.54 -11.26 -24.99
N THR A 441 -9.02 -10.85 -23.82
CA THR A 441 -9.45 -9.61 -23.16
C THR A 441 -9.05 -8.39 -23.99
N LEU A 442 -7.83 -8.35 -24.53
CA LEU A 442 -7.37 -7.25 -25.38
C LEU A 442 -8.12 -7.17 -26.71
N ILE A 443 -8.47 -8.31 -27.31
CA ILE A 443 -9.30 -8.38 -28.52
C ILE A 443 -10.73 -7.93 -28.20
N SER A 444 -11.29 -8.34 -27.06
CA SER A 444 -12.62 -7.87 -26.64
C SER A 444 -12.68 -6.34 -26.48
N ILE A 445 -11.59 -5.74 -25.98
CA ILE A 445 -11.43 -4.29 -25.88
C ILE A 445 -11.53 -3.63 -27.25
N SER A 446 -10.82 -4.13 -28.27
CA SER A 446 -10.72 -3.45 -29.57
C SER A 446 -12.07 -3.22 -30.24
N ASN A 447 -13.02 -4.14 -30.02
CA ASN A 447 -14.36 -4.13 -30.61
C ASN A 447 -15.33 -3.15 -29.93
N HIS A 448 -14.99 -2.61 -28.75
CA HIS A 448 -15.92 -1.86 -27.91
C HIS A 448 -15.45 -0.44 -27.57
N ILE A 449 -14.51 0.12 -28.33
CA ILE A 449 -13.92 1.43 -28.01
C ILE A 449 -14.80 2.58 -28.47
N HIS A 450 -14.95 3.57 -27.60
CA HIS A 450 -15.60 4.83 -27.94
C HIS A 450 -14.71 5.65 -28.89
N PRO A 451 -15.23 6.28 -29.97
CA PRO A 451 -14.41 6.97 -30.97
C PRO A 451 -13.53 8.11 -30.44
N SER A 452 -13.86 8.68 -29.27
CA SER A 452 -13.06 9.72 -28.63
C SER A 452 -11.81 9.20 -27.92
N LEU A 453 -11.66 7.88 -27.76
CA LEU A 453 -10.60 7.26 -26.98
C LEU A 453 -9.55 6.61 -27.88
N LYS A 454 -8.31 7.08 -27.77
CA LYS A 454 -7.14 6.47 -28.43
C LYS A 454 -6.40 5.57 -27.46
N ILE A 455 -6.18 4.31 -27.83
CA ILE A 455 -5.47 3.34 -26.99
C ILE A 455 -4.18 2.91 -27.68
N GLU A 456 -3.08 2.98 -26.96
CA GLU A 456 -1.78 2.50 -27.42
C GLU A 456 -1.29 1.36 -26.51
N LEU A 457 -1.20 0.17 -27.06
CA LEU A 457 -0.72 -1.04 -26.40
C LEU A 457 0.75 -1.27 -26.78
N ARG A 458 1.66 -1.20 -25.82
CA ARG A 458 3.10 -1.47 -26.00
C ARG A 458 3.50 -2.68 -25.17
N LEU A 459 3.66 -3.82 -25.82
CA LEU A 459 3.99 -5.10 -25.19
C LEU A 459 5.48 -5.42 -25.39
N PHE A 460 6.17 -5.78 -24.31
CA PHE A 460 7.61 -6.04 -24.29
C PHE A 460 7.90 -7.44 -23.75
N VAL A 461 8.50 -8.31 -24.56
CA VAL A 461 8.93 -9.65 -24.16
C VAL A 461 10.43 -9.65 -23.90
N THR A 462 10.83 -9.94 -22.66
CA THR A 462 12.24 -9.84 -22.22
C THR A 462 12.98 -11.17 -22.15
N GLY A 463 12.27 -12.31 -22.22
CA GLY A 463 12.87 -13.64 -22.17
C GLY A 463 13.53 -14.02 -23.49
N SER A 464 14.48 -14.95 -23.41
CA SER A 464 15.25 -15.48 -24.55
C SER A 464 14.61 -16.72 -25.19
N ASN A 465 13.48 -17.20 -24.67
CA ASN A 465 12.84 -18.39 -25.21
C ASN A 465 12.24 -18.07 -26.59
N ASP A 466 12.84 -18.64 -27.64
CA ASP A 466 12.33 -18.65 -29.02
C ASP A 466 11.10 -19.55 -29.13
N VAL A 467 10.02 -19.14 -28.46
CA VAL A 467 8.71 -19.54 -28.95
C VAL A 467 8.41 -18.57 -30.08
N ASP A 468 8.32 -19.07 -31.31
CA ASP A 468 7.63 -18.35 -32.38
C ASP A 468 6.18 -18.18 -31.90
N ILE A 469 5.89 -17.02 -31.33
CA ILE A 469 4.56 -16.73 -30.87
C ILE A 469 3.77 -16.37 -32.12
N ASP A 470 2.95 -17.31 -32.58
CA ASP A 470 1.90 -17.01 -33.55
C ASP A 470 0.90 -16.05 -32.89
N LEU A 471 1.19 -14.76 -32.97
CA LEU A 471 0.35 -13.64 -32.54
C LEU A 471 -0.52 -13.14 -33.70
N SER A 472 -0.72 -13.96 -34.74
CA SER A 472 -1.61 -13.63 -35.87
C SER A 472 -3.02 -13.24 -35.40
N GLU A 473 -3.50 -13.79 -34.29
CA GLU A 473 -4.76 -13.38 -33.63
C GLU A 473 -4.74 -11.94 -33.09
N LEU A 474 -3.58 -11.43 -32.70
CA LEU A 474 -3.33 -10.04 -32.27
C LEU A 474 -2.84 -9.17 -33.44
N SER A 475 -3.00 -9.61 -34.69
CA SER A 475 -2.58 -8.82 -35.85
C SER A 475 -3.27 -7.45 -35.89
N PRO A 476 -2.57 -6.39 -36.36
CA PRO A 476 -3.13 -5.05 -36.47
C PRO A 476 -4.43 -4.98 -37.29
N SER A 477 -4.64 -5.92 -38.21
CA SER A 477 -5.84 -6.04 -39.04
C SER A 477 -7.11 -6.40 -38.26
N THR A 478 -7.00 -7.00 -37.07
CA THR A 478 -8.13 -7.39 -36.23
C THR A 478 -8.53 -6.28 -35.24
N LEU A 479 -7.70 -5.24 -35.11
CA LEU A 479 -7.90 -4.14 -34.15
C LEU A 479 -8.57 -2.95 -34.83
N SER A 480 -9.45 -2.25 -34.10
CA SER A 480 -10.03 -1.00 -34.59
C SER A 480 -8.95 0.06 -34.79
N SER A 481 -9.20 1.02 -35.68
CA SER A 481 -8.27 2.13 -35.98
C SER A 481 -7.89 2.99 -34.75
N PHE A 482 -8.66 2.85 -33.66
CA PHE A 482 -8.44 3.54 -32.40
C PHE A 482 -7.45 2.82 -31.46
N VAL A 483 -7.03 1.59 -31.80
CA VAL A 483 -6.04 0.80 -31.05
C VAL A 483 -4.77 0.65 -31.86
N HIS A 484 -3.67 1.19 -31.35
CA HIS A 484 -2.34 0.90 -31.87
C HIS A 484 -1.68 -0.17 -31.01
N LEU A 485 -1.30 -1.30 -31.60
CA LEU A 485 -0.57 -2.38 -30.92
C LEU A 485 0.86 -2.46 -31.45
N SER A 486 1.82 -2.41 -30.54
CA SER A 486 3.23 -2.66 -30.80
C SER A 486 3.75 -3.76 -29.88
N ILE A 487 4.44 -4.73 -30.47
CA ILE A 487 5.06 -5.84 -29.76
C ILE A 487 6.55 -5.80 -30.07
N SER A 488 7.38 -5.72 -29.03
CA SER A 488 8.84 -5.61 -29.19
C SER A 488 9.57 -6.58 -28.27
N ARG A 489 10.74 -7.04 -28.73
CA ARG A 489 11.67 -7.85 -27.93
C ARG A 489 12.58 -6.92 -27.12
N GLY A 490 12.88 -7.32 -25.88
CA GLY A 490 13.77 -6.58 -24.98
C GLY A 490 13.04 -5.78 -23.91
N ARG A 491 13.81 -5.08 -23.06
CA ARG A 491 13.27 -4.27 -21.97
C ARG A 491 12.82 -2.91 -22.49
N PRO A 492 11.67 -2.38 -22.03
CA PRO A 492 11.23 -1.04 -22.44
C PRO A 492 12.18 0.03 -21.92
N ASN A 493 12.52 0.99 -22.78
CA ASN A 493 13.13 2.25 -22.35
C ASN A 493 12.05 3.14 -21.74
N LEU A 494 11.63 2.81 -20.51
CA LEU A 494 10.60 3.54 -19.78
C LEU A 494 10.88 5.05 -19.68
N PRO A 495 12.12 5.50 -19.43
CA PRO A 495 12.44 6.93 -19.45
C PRO A 495 12.01 7.63 -20.74
N ALA A 496 12.49 7.15 -21.89
CA ALA A 496 12.20 7.76 -23.18
C ALA A 496 10.70 7.73 -23.52
N ILE A 497 10.02 6.61 -23.21
CA ILE A 497 8.59 6.47 -23.45
C ILE A 497 7.80 7.46 -22.62
N LEU A 498 8.06 7.52 -21.30
CA LEU A 498 7.32 8.41 -20.41
C LEU A 498 7.60 9.88 -20.71
N GLU A 499 8.84 10.26 -21.03
CA GLU A 499 9.17 11.62 -21.42
C GLU A 499 8.40 12.05 -22.69
N ALA A 500 8.29 11.17 -23.68
CA ALA A 500 7.51 11.43 -24.89
C ALA A 500 6.00 11.58 -24.60
N GLU A 501 5.42 10.72 -23.76
CA GLU A 501 4.00 10.83 -23.40
C GLU A 501 3.72 12.09 -22.56
N VAL A 502 4.66 12.52 -21.72
CA VAL A 502 4.52 13.77 -20.97
C VAL A 502 4.59 14.97 -21.89
N GLU A 503 5.48 14.96 -22.87
CA GLU A 503 5.56 16.01 -23.88
C GLU A 503 4.25 16.13 -24.67
N GLN A 504 3.66 14.99 -25.03
CA GLN A 504 2.36 14.94 -25.71
C GLN A 504 1.20 15.39 -24.81
N ALA A 505 1.30 15.19 -23.50
CA ALA A 505 0.28 15.57 -22.52
C ALA A 505 0.39 17.04 -22.03
N ARG A 506 1.23 17.88 -22.66
CA ARG A 506 1.41 19.29 -22.27
C ARG A 506 0.07 20.04 -22.22
N GLY A 507 -0.11 20.82 -21.16
CA GLY A 507 -1.34 21.57 -20.90
C GLY A 507 -2.53 20.73 -20.42
N ARG A 508 -2.38 19.40 -20.28
CA ARG A 508 -3.45 18.48 -19.86
C ARG A 508 -3.12 17.75 -18.55
N ASP A 509 -4.11 17.09 -17.97
CA ASP A 509 -3.94 16.23 -16.81
C ASP A 509 -3.54 14.82 -17.23
N MET A 510 -2.48 14.30 -16.60
CA MET A 510 -1.95 12.96 -16.87
C MET A 510 -1.88 12.13 -15.58
N CYS A 511 -2.35 10.89 -15.64
CA CYS A 511 -2.19 9.91 -14.58
C CYS A 511 -1.24 8.80 -15.02
N VAL A 512 -0.26 8.48 -14.19
CA VAL A 512 0.61 7.32 -14.39
C VAL A 512 0.37 6.33 -13.26
N ALA A 513 -0.06 5.11 -13.59
CA ALA A 513 -0.20 4.03 -12.63
C ALA A 513 0.80 2.92 -12.98
N VAL A 514 1.68 2.57 -12.03
CA VAL A 514 2.71 1.54 -12.22
C VAL A 514 2.55 0.41 -11.21
N CYS A 515 2.62 -0.82 -11.69
CA CYS A 515 2.71 -2.02 -10.86
C CYS A 515 3.75 -2.99 -11.40
N GLY A 516 4.77 -3.32 -10.59
CA GLY A 516 5.84 -4.21 -11.03
C GLY A 516 6.94 -4.38 -9.99
N SER A 517 8.15 -4.72 -10.45
CA SER A 517 9.33 -4.82 -9.59
C SER A 517 9.71 -3.44 -9.03
N GLN A 518 10.43 -3.42 -7.89
CA GLN A 518 10.94 -2.18 -7.32
C GLN A 518 11.80 -1.38 -8.31
N ALA A 519 12.54 -2.07 -9.19
CA ALA A 519 13.32 -1.44 -10.24
C ALA A 519 12.43 -0.65 -11.22
N ILE A 520 11.34 -1.24 -11.72
CA ILE A 520 10.38 -0.56 -12.61
C ILE A 520 9.76 0.64 -11.89
N ALA A 521 9.27 0.43 -10.66
CA ALA A 521 8.66 1.49 -9.86
C ALA A 521 9.62 2.67 -9.61
N ASN A 522 10.89 2.38 -9.30
CA ASN A 522 11.92 3.40 -9.08
C ASN A 522 12.30 4.12 -10.38
N THR A 523 12.37 3.43 -11.51
CA THR A 523 12.59 4.06 -12.81
C THR A 523 11.47 5.05 -13.14
N VAL A 524 10.21 4.64 -13.00
CA VAL A 524 9.05 5.53 -13.23
C VAL A 524 9.08 6.74 -12.29
N ARG A 525 9.38 6.55 -10.99
CA ARG A 525 9.51 7.67 -10.04
C ARG A 525 10.61 8.66 -10.44
N ARG A 526 11.77 8.16 -10.86
CA ARG A 526 12.92 8.99 -11.28
C ARG A 526 12.61 9.77 -12.54
N THR A 527 12.03 9.11 -13.55
CA THR A 527 11.62 9.75 -14.81
C THR A 527 10.53 10.81 -14.59
N LEU A 528 9.57 10.57 -13.69
CA LEU A 528 8.57 11.59 -13.37
C LEU A 528 9.03 12.54 -12.26
N GLY A 529 10.34 12.82 -12.19
CA GLY A 529 10.97 13.68 -11.21
C GLY A 529 10.87 15.18 -11.56
N PHE A 530 11.71 15.99 -10.91
CA PHE A 530 11.71 17.46 -11.05
C PHE A 530 11.99 17.96 -12.47
N HIS A 531 12.70 17.20 -13.30
CA HIS A 531 12.99 17.62 -14.68
C HIS A 531 11.72 17.72 -15.53
N VAL A 532 10.72 16.87 -15.25
CA VAL A 532 9.46 16.80 -15.99
C VAL A 532 8.30 17.49 -15.25
N THR A 533 8.36 17.54 -13.92
CA THR A 533 7.27 18.06 -13.07
C THR A 533 7.69 19.17 -12.11
N GLY A 534 8.82 19.82 -12.39
CA GLY A 534 9.31 20.94 -11.61
C GLY A 534 8.38 22.14 -11.66
N LEU A 535 8.51 23.01 -10.65
CA LEU A 535 7.70 24.22 -10.49
C LEU A 535 7.63 25.05 -11.78
N MET A 536 8.79 25.33 -12.38
CA MET A 536 8.90 26.11 -13.61
C MET A 536 8.26 25.43 -14.81
N THR A 537 8.35 24.09 -14.90
CA THR A 537 7.77 23.31 -16.00
C THR A 537 6.24 23.39 -15.95
N VAL A 538 5.64 23.22 -14.77
CA VAL A 538 4.17 23.33 -14.60
C VAL A 538 3.69 24.76 -14.84
N MET A 539 4.44 25.76 -14.38
CA MET A 539 4.11 27.18 -14.62
C MET A 539 4.22 27.60 -16.09
N LYS A 540 5.04 26.89 -16.89
CA LYS A 540 5.19 27.06 -18.35
C LYS A 540 4.29 26.12 -19.16
N SER A 541 3.15 25.72 -18.62
CA SER A 541 2.16 24.85 -19.28
C SER A 541 2.57 23.38 -19.44
N GLY A 542 3.49 22.86 -18.62
CA GLY A 542 3.76 21.44 -18.51
C GLY A 542 2.54 20.62 -18.05
N ALA A 543 2.57 19.31 -18.32
CA ALA A 543 1.52 18.40 -17.92
C ALA A 543 1.38 18.32 -16.39
N ASN A 544 0.15 18.27 -15.89
CA ASN A 544 -0.12 18.01 -14.49
C ASN A 544 -0.15 16.50 -14.25
N ILE A 545 0.86 15.96 -13.58
CA ILE A 545 1.07 14.51 -13.49
C ILE A 545 0.75 14.00 -12.09
N SER A 546 -0.18 13.06 -11.99
CA SER A 546 -0.38 12.19 -10.82
C SER A 546 0.34 10.86 -11.02
N LEU A 547 0.97 10.33 -9.96
CA LEU A 547 1.68 9.05 -10.01
C LEU A 547 1.15 8.12 -8.91
N HIS A 548 0.63 6.98 -9.31
CA HIS A 548 0.22 5.88 -8.44
C HIS A 548 1.22 4.73 -8.60
N VAL A 549 1.83 4.34 -7.48
CA VAL A 549 2.83 3.26 -7.47
C VAL A 549 2.36 2.13 -6.59
N GLU A 550 2.22 0.97 -7.20
CA GLU A 550 2.15 -0.32 -6.55
C GLU A 550 3.41 -1.13 -6.91
N SER A 551 3.87 -1.97 -5.99
CA SER A 551 5.03 -2.81 -6.26
C SER A 551 4.88 -4.15 -5.56
N PHE A 552 5.06 -5.23 -6.30
CA PHE A 552 5.07 -6.57 -5.71
C PHE A 552 6.44 -6.83 -5.05
N GLY A 553 6.43 -7.42 -3.85
CA GLY A 553 7.65 -7.70 -3.07
C GLY A 553 7.70 -7.08 -1.67
N TYR A 554 6.56 -6.67 -1.12
CA TYR A 554 6.44 -6.13 0.25
C TYR A 554 6.60 -7.16 1.39
N ALA A 555 6.81 -8.44 1.07
CA ALA A 555 7.15 -9.47 2.05
C ALA A 555 8.60 -9.32 2.53
#